data_AF-A0A5J6YXH1-F1
#
_entry.id   AF-A0A5J6YXH1-F1
#
_cell.length_a   1.000
_cell.length_b   1.000
_cell.length_c   1.000
_cell.angle_alpha   90.00
_cell.angle_beta   90.00
_cell.angle_gamma   90.00
#
_symmetry.space_group_name_H-M   'P 1'
#
loop_
_entity.id
_entity.type
_entity.pdbx_description
1 polymer ?
#
loop_
_entity_poly.entity_id
_entity_poly.type
_entity_poly.pdbx_seq_one_letter_code
_entity_poly.pdbx_strand_id
1 'polypeptide(L)'
;MTDASRPPGPPSTSGNAAAGGNPSAPSKQLSSQQHRAAAPRNVRVAVLTISDTRTPETDTSGQYLLAELKAGGHSVVHYRVVRDDALDIRTALVLFVREATVVLTTGGTGLTGRDVTVPVVESMITKPIPGFGELFRMLSYREVGGAAMLSRALGGLCRGSAIFAMPGSLNAVKTAWEGILKNEIGHLAFEIERHGQPGVVQPGVVAPALSPLSQSLAAAAGKPPPTTDPLTPPMTPTLSPAAAAVEGTGTADPAQPQSRGPGNLMGRLGRHKKEDPRL
;
A
#
# COMPACT_ATOMS: atom_id res chain seq x y z
N MET A 1 70.43 40.62 25.36
CA MET A 1 71.23 39.41 25.59
C MET A 1 70.65 38.36 24.65
N THR A 2 71.01 38.47 23.37
CA THR A 2 71.93 37.56 22.62
C THR A 2 71.20 36.27 22.25
N ASP A 3 71.09 35.84 21.00
CA ASP A 3 71.88 36.07 19.79
C ASP A 3 71.03 35.51 18.61
N ALA A 4 70.84 36.23 17.50
CA ALA A 4 71.51 36.03 16.20
C ALA A 4 71.46 34.58 15.64
N SER A 5 71.34 34.28 14.36
CA SER A 5 71.06 34.98 13.10
C SER A 5 71.14 33.89 12.00
N ARG A 6 70.41 34.09 10.88
CA ARG A 6 70.78 33.66 9.49
C ARG A 6 70.58 32.16 9.09
N PRO A 7 70.56 31.81 7.77
CA PRO A 7 69.55 32.06 6.72
C PRO A 7 69.18 30.73 5.95
N PRO A 8 68.43 30.72 4.82
CA PRO A 8 67.95 29.48 4.20
C PRO A 8 68.98 28.84 3.26
N GLY A 9 68.99 27.50 3.20
CA GLY A 9 69.78 26.72 2.24
C GLY A 9 68.93 26.13 1.11
N PRO A 10 69.43 26.05 -0.14
CA PRO A 10 68.77 25.37 -1.26
C PRO A 10 69.51 24.05 -1.61
N PRO A 11 69.27 23.40 -2.77
CA PRO A 11 68.55 22.12 -2.86
C PRO A 11 69.44 20.94 -3.33
N SER A 12 68.95 19.71 -3.27
CA SER A 12 69.35 18.63 -4.21
C SER A 12 68.51 17.35 -4.05
N THR A 13 68.66 16.50 -5.05
CA THR A 13 67.71 15.57 -5.66
C THR A 13 67.85 14.10 -5.25
N SER A 14 66.81 13.33 -5.63
CA SER A 14 66.81 11.90 -6.01
C SER A 14 66.63 10.85 -4.90
N GLY A 15 65.68 9.95 -5.14
CA GLY A 15 65.39 8.78 -4.31
C GLY A 15 64.08 8.10 -4.72
N ASN A 16 64.12 7.39 -5.85
CA ASN A 16 63.04 6.52 -6.34
C ASN A 16 62.98 5.24 -5.50
N ALA A 17 61.82 4.86 -4.96
CA ALA A 17 61.57 3.49 -4.51
C ALA A 17 60.07 3.17 -4.58
N ALA A 18 59.77 2.14 -5.37
CA ALA A 18 58.45 1.64 -5.68
C ALA A 18 57.70 1.09 -4.46
N ALA A 19 56.41 1.37 -4.38
CA ALA A 19 55.44 0.55 -3.66
C ALA A 19 54.19 0.45 -4.53
N GLY A 20 54.00 -0.73 -5.12
CA GLY A 20 52.77 -1.09 -5.81
C GLY A 20 51.61 -1.12 -4.83
N GLY A 21 50.69 -0.18 -4.98
CA GLY A 21 49.36 -0.20 -4.38
C GLY A 21 48.36 0.04 -5.48
N ASN A 22 47.69 -1.01 -5.91
CA ASN A 22 46.57 -0.96 -6.85
C ASN A 22 45.52 0.01 -6.26
N PRO A 23 45.17 1.15 -6.88
CA PRO A 23 44.09 1.97 -6.36
C PRO A 23 42.79 1.19 -6.56
N SER A 24 42.32 0.54 -5.50
CA SER A 24 40.98 -0.01 -5.44
C SER A 24 40.02 1.11 -5.86
N ALA A 25 39.39 0.91 -7.02
CA ALA A 25 38.40 1.83 -7.54
C ALA A 25 37.36 2.12 -6.45
N PRO A 26 37.03 3.39 -6.17
CA PRO A 26 35.97 3.68 -5.22
C PRO A 26 34.69 3.04 -5.76
N SER A 27 34.14 2.09 -4.99
CA SER A 27 32.82 1.52 -5.24
C SER A 27 31.84 2.68 -5.42
N LYS A 28 31.28 2.81 -6.62
CA LYS A 28 30.40 3.89 -7.03
C LYS A 28 29.05 3.77 -6.30
N GLN A 29 29.05 4.09 -5.01
CA GLN A 29 27.83 4.39 -4.26
C GLN A 29 27.30 5.71 -4.79
N LEU A 30 26.37 5.64 -5.74
CA LEU A 30 25.65 6.79 -6.25
C LEU A 30 24.83 7.38 -5.09
N SER A 31 24.92 8.70 -4.90
CA SER A 31 24.28 9.36 -3.76
C SER A 31 22.75 9.34 -3.90
N SER A 32 22.02 9.38 -2.79
CA SER A 32 20.55 9.47 -2.76
C SER A 32 19.98 10.58 -3.65
N GLN A 33 20.75 11.66 -3.85
CA GLN A 33 20.40 12.78 -4.72
C GLN A 33 20.47 12.42 -6.22
N GLN A 34 21.42 11.58 -6.64
CA GLN A 34 21.55 11.14 -8.04
C GLN A 34 20.44 10.16 -8.44
N HIS A 35 19.98 9.32 -7.50
CA HIS A 35 18.84 8.41 -7.74
C HIS A 35 17.51 9.16 -7.93
N ARG A 36 17.30 10.26 -7.19
CA ARG A 36 16.10 11.10 -7.34
C ARG A 36 16.00 11.76 -8.72
N ALA A 37 17.12 12.09 -9.36
CA ALA A 37 17.14 12.71 -10.68
C ALA A 37 16.73 11.78 -11.83
N ALA A 38 16.86 10.46 -11.64
CA ALA A 38 16.47 9.44 -12.62
C ALA A 38 15.06 8.87 -12.40
N ALA A 39 14.35 9.33 -11.36
CA ALA A 39 13.02 8.86 -11.02
C ALA A 39 11.99 9.20 -12.12
N PRO A 40 11.01 8.31 -12.40
CA PRO A 40 9.89 8.60 -13.28
C PRO A 40 9.23 9.93 -12.90
N ARG A 41 9.16 10.84 -13.87
CA ARG A 41 8.50 12.15 -13.69
C ARG A 41 6.98 12.02 -13.55
N ASN A 42 6.42 10.90 -14.00
CA ASN A 42 5.00 10.58 -13.88
C ASN A 42 4.88 9.19 -13.24
N VAL A 43 4.05 9.08 -12.22
CA VAL A 43 3.75 7.82 -11.53
C VAL A 43 2.26 7.57 -11.67
N ARG A 44 1.87 6.33 -11.98
CA ARG A 44 0.46 5.91 -11.97
C ARG A 44 0.02 5.68 -10.52
N VAL A 45 -0.91 6.50 -10.04
CA VAL A 45 -1.37 6.46 -8.65
C VAL A 45 -2.86 6.16 -8.61
N ALA A 46 -3.29 5.36 -7.63
CA ALA A 46 -4.69 5.19 -7.29
C ALA A 46 -4.99 5.77 -5.91
N VAL A 47 -6.18 6.35 -5.72
CA VAL A 47 -6.64 6.91 -4.46
C VAL A 47 -7.91 6.19 -4.00
N LEU A 48 -7.91 5.66 -2.78
CA LEU A 48 -9.06 5.01 -2.16
C LEU A 48 -9.44 5.72 -0.86
N THR A 49 -10.62 6.31 -0.82
CA THR A 49 -11.18 6.84 0.42
C THR A 49 -12.09 5.80 1.05
N ILE A 50 -11.87 5.51 2.34
CA ILE A 50 -12.60 4.49 3.10
C ILE A 50 -13.43 5.21 4.15
N SER A 51 -14.75 5.25 3.95
CA SER A 51 -15.65 5.98 4.83
C SER A 51 -17.11 5.53 4.67
N ASP A 52 -17.82 5.44 5.79
CA ASP A 52 -19.27 5.21 5.80
C ASP A 52 -20.11 6.45 5.49
N THR A 53 -19.53 7.64 5.51
CA THR A 53 -20.31 8.88 5.44
C THR A 53 -19.88 9.79 4.29
N ARG A 54 -18.65 9.65 3.79
CA ARG A 54 -18.17 10.45 2.68
C ARG A 54 -18.75 9.95 1.35
N THR A 55 -18.92 10.91 0.46
CA THR A 55 -19.20 10.75 -0.96
C THR A 55 -18.06 11.43 -1.74
N PRO A 56 -17.93 11.21 -3.06
CA PRO A 56 -16.92 11.90 -3.86
C PRO A 56 -16.92 13.43 -3.70
N GLU A 57 -18.09 14.03 -3.50
CA GLU A 57 -18.29 15.48 -3.35
C GLU A 57 -17.88 15.98 -1.96
N THR A 58 -17.98 15.13 -0.94
CA THR A 58 -17.68 15.48 0.46
C THR A 58 -16.32 14.98 0.92
N ASP A 59 -15.61 14.21 0.10
CA ASP A 59 -14.32 13.61 0.39
C ASP A 59 -13.16 14.63 0.30
N THR A 60 -13.05 15.50 1.29
CA THR A 60 -11.99 16.52 1.34
C THR A 60 -10.58 15.95 1.31
N SER A 61 -10.37 14.76 1.88
CA SER A 61 -9.06 14.11 2.00
C SER A 61 -8.62 13.50 0.67
N GLY A 62 -9.49 12.76 0.00
CA GLY A 62 -9.22 12.25 -1.35
C GLY A 62 -9.09 13.38 -2.36
N GLN A 63 -9.96 14.39 -2.34
CA GLN A 63 -9.85 15.54 -3.24
C GLN A 63 -8.52 16.31 -3.09
N TYR A 64 -8.02 16.44 -1.86
CA TYR A 64 -6.68 17.01 -1.63
C TYR A 64 -5.58 16.17 -2.29
N LEU A 65 -5.59 14.84 -2.13
CA LEU A 65 -4.61 13.97 -2.78
C LEU A 65 -4.69 14.04 -4.31
N LEU A 66 -5.89 14.06 -4.88
CA LEU A 66 -6.09 14.20 -6.33
C LEU A 66 -5.47 15.50 -6.87
N ALA A 67 -5.70 16.61 -6.17
CA ALA A 67 -5.15 17.91 -6.53
C ALA A 67 -3.61 17.92 -6.46
N GLU A 68 -3.04 17.39 -5.37
CA GLU A 68 -1.59 17.32 -5.18
C GLU A 68 -0.89 16.39 -6.17
N LEU A 69 -1.49 15.23 -6.47
CA LEU A 69 -0.97 14.29 -7.46
C LEU A 69 -0.93 14.93 -8.85
N LYS A 70 -2.01 15.64 -9.22
CA LYS A 70 -2.07 16.40 -10.48
C LYS A 70 -1.03 17.51 -10.50
N ALA A 71 -0.87 18.27 -9.42
CA ALA A 71 0.13 19.33 -9.31
C ALA A 71 1.58 18.79 -9.39
N GLY A 72 1.81 17.58 -8.89
CA GLY A 72 3.08 16.85 -9.00
C GLY A 72 3.34 16.21 -10.36
N GLY A 73 2.39 16.28 -11.31
CA GLY A 73 2.54 15.68 -12.64
C GLY A 73 2.32 14.17 -12.68
N HIS A 74 1.73 13.57 -11.64
CA HIS A 74 1.39 12.16 -11.57
C HIS A 74 0.02 11.88 -12.20
N SER A 75 -0.17 10.66 -12.70
CA SER A 75 -1.43 10.24 -13.32
C SER A 75 -2.27 9.46 -12.33
N VAL A 76 -3.44 9.98 -11.99
CA VAL A 76 -4.43 9.23 -11.20
C VAL A 76 -5.17 8.26 -12.12
N VAL A 77 -4.90 6.96 -11.97
CA VAL A 77 -5.53 5.92 -12.80
C VAL A 77 -6.86 5.42 -12.21
N HIS A 78 -7.03 5.53 -10.89
CA HIS A 78 -8.27 5.19 -10.20
C HIS A 78 -8.51 6.12 -9.01
N TYR A 79 -9.78 6.45 -8.80
CA TYR A 79 -10.29 7.09 -7.58
C TYR A 79 -11.62 6.46 -7.21
N ARG A 80 -11.79 6.05 -5.94
CA ARG A 80 -13.07 5.56 -5.41
C ARG A 80 -13.24 5.93 -3.94
N VAL A 81 -14.49 6.07 -3.53
CA VAL A 81 -14.92 6.07 -2.13
C VAL A 81 -15.64 4.76 -1.86
N VAL A 82 -15.25 4.04 -0.81
CA VAL A 82 -15.85 2.75 -0.40
C VAL A 82 -16.22 2.78 1.07
N ARG A 83 -17.10 1.85 1.49
CA ARG A 83 -17.45 1.66 2.90
C ARG A 83 -16.28 1.08 3.69
N ASP A 84 -16.31 1.25 5.01
CA ASP A 84 -15.34 0.63 5.93
C ASP A 84 -15.72 -0.85 6.13
N ASP A 85 -15.62 -1.61 5.04
CA ASP A 85 -15.93 -3.03 4.95
C ASP A 85 -14.79 -3.79 4.28
N ALA A 86 -14.47 -4.98 4.81
CA ALA A 86 -13.30 -5.72 4.39
C ALA A 86 -13.37 -6.20 2.93
N LEU A 87 -14.57 -6.55 2.44
CA LEU A 87 -14.77 -7.00 1.06
C LEU A 87 -14.67 -5.83 0.10
N ASP A 88 -15.30 -4.69 0.42
CA ASP A 88 -15.26 -3.49 -0.41
C ASP A 88 -13.83 -2.95 -0.56
N ILE A 89 -13.10 -2.82 0.56
CA ILE A 89 -11.71 -2.37 0.57
C ILE A 89 -10.84 -3.33 -0.24
N ARG A 90 -10.93 -4.64 0.03
CA ARG A 90 -10.12 -5.64 -0.68
C ARG A 90 -10.39 -5.66 -2.17
N THR A 91 -11.66 -5.57 -2.58
CA THR A 91 -12.05 -5.59 -3.98
C THR A 91 -11.48 -4.39 -4.72
N ALA A 92 -11.58 -3.19 -4.14
CA ALA A 92 -10.97 -1.98 -4.71
C ALA A 92 -9.43 -2.11 -4.81
N LEU A 93 -8.77 -2.54 -3.73
CA LEU A 93 -7.32 -2.69 -3.70
C LEU A 93 -6.80 -3.70 -4.73
N VAL A 94 -7.47 -4.85 -4.89
CA VAL A 94 -7.08 -5.87 -5.89
C VAL A 94 -7.14 -5.32 -7.31
N LEU A 95 -8.13 -4.47 -7.62
CA LEU A 95 -8.19 -3.79 -8.91
C LEU A 95 -7.06 -2.75 -9.04
N PHE A 96 -6.85 -1.94 -8.01
CA PHE A 96 -5.91 -0.82 -8.07
C PHE A 96 -4.46 -1.28 -8.24
N VAL A 97 -4.03 -2.34 -7.53
CA VAL A 97 -2.66 -2.88 -7.63
C VAL A 97 -2.35 -3.52 -8.99
N ARG A 98 -3.34 -3.72 -9.87
CA ARG A 98 -3.08 -4.21 -11.24
C ARG A 98 -2.67 -3.10 -12.20
N GLU A 99 -3.06 -1.85 -11.90
CA GLU A 99 -2.95 -0.72 -12.82
C GLU A 99 -2.10 0.43 -12.27
N ALA A 100 -2.10 0.62 -10.96
CA ALA A 100 -1.34 1.67 -10.29
C ALA A 100 0.01 1.16 -9.77
N THR A 101 1.05 1.98 -9.89
CA THR A 101 2.35 1.73 -9.25
C THR A 101 2.30 2.04 -7.76
N VAL A 102 1.51 3.05 -7.37
CA VAL A 102 1.29 3.45 -5.97
C VAL A 102 -0.21 3.55 -5.68
N VAL A 103 -0.66 2.99 -4.57
CA VAL A 103 -2.03 3.08 -4.07
C VAL A 103 -2.01 3.83 -2.74
N LEU A 104 -2.76 4.93 -2.65
CA LEU A 104 -2.92 5.72 -1.44
C LEU A 104 -4.33 5.49 -0.91
N THR A 105 -4.44 5.09 0.36
CA THR A 105 -5.73 4.92 1.02
C THR A 105 -5.85 5.84 2.23
N THR A 106 -7.04 6.38 2.47
CA THR A 106 -7.33 7.26 3.61
C THR A 106 -8.63 6.84 4.30
N GLY A 107 -8.57 6.61 5.62
CA GLY A 107 -9.73 6.23 6.45
C GLY A 107 -9.77 4.77 6.90
N GLY A 108 -10.68 4.46 7.82
CA GLY A 108 -10.90 3.12 8.41
C GLY A 108 -9.73 2.55 9.24
N THR A 109 -8.86 3.43 9.77
CA THR A 109 -7.66 3.04 10.55
C THR A 109 -7.80 3.29 12.06
N GLY A 110 -8.99 3.60 12.58
CA GLY A 110 -9.24 3.78 14.02
C GLY A 110 -9.06 2.49 14.84
N LEU A 111 -9.34 2.51 16.14
CA LEU A 111 -9.14 1.36 17.03
C LEU A 111 -10.42 0.52 17.25
N THR A 112 -11.53 0.90 16.63
CA THR A 112 -12.81 0.23 16.87
C THR A 112 -12.90 -1.06 16.06
N GLY A 113 -13.80 -1.97 16.46
CA GLY A 113 -14.05 -3.20 15.71
C GLY A 113 -14.59 -2.99 14.28
N ARG A 114 -14.97 -1.74 13.94
CA ARG A 114 -15.38 -1.35 12.58
C ARG A 114 -14.20 -1.01 11.67
N ASP A 115 -13.08 -0.57 12.24
CA ASP A 115 -11.93 -0.06 11.49
C ASP A 115 -11.07 -1.21 10.92
N VAL A 116 -11.41 -1.64 9.70
CA VAL A 116 -10.85 -2.84 9.07
C VAL A 116 -9.77 -2.57 8.02
N THR A 117 -9.47 -1.31 7.69
CA THR A 117 -8.45 -0.96 6.68
C THR A 117 -7.10 -1.59 6.99
N VAL A 118 -6.62 -1.47 8.23
CA VAL A 118 -5.27 -1.94 8.60
C VAL A 118 -5.13 -3.46 8.44
N PRO A 119 -5.99 -4.32 9.04
CA PRO A 119 -5.93 -5.77 8.82
C PRO A 119 -6.03 -6.16 7.33
N VAL A 120 -6.88 -5.49 6.56
CA VAL A 120 -7.05 -5.79 5.12
C VAL A 120 -5.77 -5.47 4.37
N VAL A 121 -5.20 -4.29 4.56
CA VAL A 121 -3.96 -3.86 3.87
C VAL A 121 -2.78 -4.72 4.31
N GLU A 122 -2.62 -5.01 5.60
CA GLU A 122 -1.57 -5.90 6.12
C GLU A 122 -1.63 -7.29 5.47
N SER A 123 -2.82 -7.87 5.32
CA SER A 123 -2.99 -9.18 4.68
C SER A 123 -2.62 -9.23 3.20
N MET A 124 -2.51 -8.07 2.54
CA MET A 124 -2.16 -7.96 1.12
C MET A 124 -0.68 -7.65 0.91
N ILE A 125 0.02 -7.14 1.91
CA ILE A 125 1.42 -6.74 1.81
C ILE A 125 2.31 -7.99 1.76
N THR A 126 3.13 -8.09 0.72
CA THR A 126 4.17 -9.12 0.58
C THR A 126 5.50 -8.68 1.18
N LYS A 127 5.78 -7.38 1.17
CA LYS A 127 7.00 -6.80 1.75
C LYS A 127 6.69 -5.49 2.48
N PRO A 128 6.74 -5.43 3.81
CA PRO A 128 6.40 -4.23 4.56
C PRO A 128 7.44 -3.12 4.36
N ILE A 129 6.98 -1.87 4.42
CA ILE A 129 7.79 -0.65 4.47
C ILE A 129 7.50 0.02 5.83
N PRO A 130 8.04 -0.53 6.94
CA PRO A 130 7.67 -0.09 8.29
C PRO A 130 8.01 1.38 8.54
N GLY A 131 9.07 1.88 7.91
CA GLY A 131 9.51 3.28 8.01
C GLY A 131 8.42 4.30 7.65
N PHE A 132 7.43 3.97 6.81
CA PHE A 132 6.31 4.88 6.54
C PHE A 132 5.48 5.13 7.80
N GLY A 133 5.04 4.08 8.49
CA GLY A 133 4.23 4.22 9.70
C GLY A 133 5.02 4.83 10.86
N GLU A 134 6.30 4.52 10.97
CA GLU A 134 7.22 5.08 11.97
C GLU A 134 7.42 6.59 11.78
N LEU A 135 7.81 7.01 10.56
CA LEU A 135 7.99 8.42 10.25
C LEU A 135 6.68 9.19 10.36
N PHE A 136 5.57 8.60 9.92
CA PHE A 136 4.25 9.20 10.07
C PHE A 136 3.94 9.51 11.54
N ARG A 137 4.10 8.53 12.45
CA ARG A 137 3.86 8.75 13.88
C ARG A 137 4.83 9.76 14.48
N MET A 138 6.10 9.77 14.05
CA MET A 138 7.07 10.77 14.50
C MET A 138 6.67 12.19 14.09
N LEU A 139 6.23 12.39 12.85
CA LEU A 139 5.74 13.68 12.36
C LEU A 139 4.44 14.08 13.08
N SER A 140 3.48 13.16 13.18
CA SER A 140 2.23 13.39 13.92
C SER A 140 2.48 13.72 15.39
N TYR A 141 3.47 13.13 16.05
CA TYR A 141 3.81 13.45 17.44
C TYR A 141 4.17 14.93 17.62
N ARG A 142 4.78 15.57 16.62
CA ARG A 142 5.08 17.01 16.64
C ARG A 142 3.82 17.87 16.55
N GLU A 143 2.76 17.35 15.94
CA GLU A 143 1.50 18.07 15.73
C GLU A 143 0.48 17.82 16.86
N VAL A 144 0.34 16.57 17.30
CA VAL A 144 -0.73 16.13 18.23
C VAL A 144 -0.21 15.46 19.51
N GLY A 145 1.10 15.46 19.73
CA GLY A 145 1.74 14.89 20.92
C GLY A 145 1.45 13.39 21.07
N GLY A 146 1.23 12.95 22.32
CA GLY A 146 1.02 11.54 22.66
C GLY A 146 -0.14 10.85 21.92
N ALA A 147 -1.13 11.61 21.41
CA ALA A 147 -2.21 11.06 20.60
C ALA A 147 -1.71 10.34 19.34
N ALA A 148 -0.53 10.72 18.82
CA ALA A 148 0.10 10.06 17.67
C ALA A 148 0.36 8.55 17.89
N MET A 149 0.46 8.10 19.14
CA MET A 149 0.56 6.67 19.48
C MET A 149 -0.62 5.85 18.94
N LEU A 150 -1.81 6.46 18.85
CA LEU A 150 -3.03 5.78 18.42
C LEU A 150 -3.18 5.75 16.89
N SER A 151 -2.33 6.47 16.16
CA SER A 151 -2.42 6.55 14.71
C SER A 151 -1.86 5.31 14.02
N ARG A 152 -2.71 4.63 13.25
CA ARG A 152 -2.35 3.41 12.52
C ARG A 152 -2.13 3.64 11.02
N ALA A 153 -0.98 4.20 10.68
CA ALA A 153 -0.51 4.27 9.30
C ALA A 153 0.46 3.13 8.98
N LEU A 154 0.36 2.55 7.78
CA LEU A 154 1.28 1.51 7.30
C LEU A 154 1.49 1.58 5.80
N GLY A 155 2.59 0.98 5.34
CA GLY A 155 2.91 0.88 3.93
C GLY A 155 3.63 -0.42 3.60
N GLY A 156 3.53 -0.85 2.35
CA GLY A 156 4.19 -2.06 1.89
C GLY A 156 3.99 -2.31 0.41
N LEU A 157 4.73 -3.28 -0.12
CA LEU A 157 4.58 -3.75 -1.48
C LEU A 157 3.53 -4.85 -1.57
N CYS A 158 2.75 -4.84 -2.64
CA CYS A 158 1.77 -5.85 -3.00
C CYS A 158 1.76 -5.98 -4.53
N ARG A 159 2.15 -7.14 -5.05
CA ARG A 159 2.03 -7.50 -6.49
C ARG A 159 2.63 -6.47 -7.46
N GLY A 160 3.78 -5.88 -7.14
CA GLY A 160 4.44 -4.89 -8.00
C GLY A 160 3.90 -3.47 -7.85
N SER A 161 3.04 -3.22 -6.87
CA SER A 161 2.59 -1.88 -6.46
C SER A 161 2.98 -1.63 -5.00
N ALA A 162 3.11 -0.36 -4.61
CA ALA A 162 3.13 0.04 -3.21
C ALA A 162 1.72 0.43 -2.74
N ILE A 163 1.33 0.01 -1.55
CA ILE A 163 0.10 0.46 -0.88
C ILE A 163 0.51 1.25 0.37
N PHE A 164 -0.08 2.43 0.57
CA PHE A 164 0.04 3.21 1.80
C PHE A 164 -1.36 3.47 2.39
N ALA A 165 -1.55 3.10 3.64
CA ALA A 165 -2.76 3.38 4.40
C ALA A 165 -2.50 4.42 5.48
N MET A 166 -3.31 5.48 5.47
CA MET A 166 -3.20 6.58 6.42
C MET A 166 -4.58 6.93 7.03
N PRO A 167 -4.62 7.60 8.19
CA PRO A 167 -5.88 8.05 8.78
C PRO A 167 -6.74 8.94 7.87
N GLY A 168 -8.04 9.00 8.16
CA GLY A 168 -9.05 9.67 7.33
C GLY A 168 -9.05 11.21 7.41
N SER A 169 -8.41 11.79 8.41
CA SER A 169 -8.42 13.25 8.60
C SER A 169 -7.53 13.94 7.56
N LEU A 170 -7.96 15.11 7.08
CA LEU A 170 -7.20 15.89 6.10
C LEU A 170 -5.79 16.23 6.63
N ASN A 171 -5.65 16.52 7.93
CA ASN A 171 -4.35 16.80 8.52
C ASN A 171 -3.42 15.58 8.44
N ALA A 172 -3.90 14.38 8.79
CA ALA A 172 -3.10 13.17 8.68
C ALA A 172 -2.67 12.90 7.22
N VAL A 173 -3.58 13.12 6.26
CA VAL A 173 -3.25 13.00 4.84
C VAL A 173 -2.17 13.99 4.43
N LYS A 174 -2.24 15.25 4.88
CA LYS A 174 -1.18 16.25 4.66
C LYS A 174 0.14 15.84 5.28
N THR A 175 0.15 15.40 6.54
CA THR A 175 1.37 14.93 7.22
C THR A 175 2.04 13.79 6.45
N ALA A 176 1.26 12.81 5.99
CA ALA A 176 1.77 11.68 5.22
C ALA A 176 2.26 12.10 3.81
N TRP A 177 1.48 12.93 3.11
CA TRP A 177 1.80 13.35 1.76
C TRP A 177 2.97 14.33 1.73
N GLU A 178 2.84 15.49 2.37
CA GLU A 178 3.83 16.57 2.32
C GLU A 178 5.11 16.18 3.07
N GLY A 179 4.98 15.49 4.20
CA GLY A 179 6.10 15.13 5.06
C GLY A 179 6.91 13.92 4.57
N ILE A 180 6.32 13.07 3.73
CA ILE A 180 6.95 11.80 3.33
C ILE A 180 6.75 11.55 1.83
N LEU A 181 5.53 11.29 1.39
CA LEU A 181 5.29 10.64 0.09
C LEU A 181 5.58 11.54 -1.12
N LYS A 182 5.27 12.84 -1.04
CA LYS A 182 5.38 13.79 -2.15
C LYS A 182 6.76 13.78 -2.82
N ASN A 183 7.82 13.63 -2.04
CA ASN A 183 9.19 13.65 -2.53
C ASN A 183 9.76 12.26 -2.84
N GLU A 184 9.04 11.19 -2.49
CA GLU A 184 9.55 9.82 -2.52
C GLU A 184 8.81 8.92 -3.51
N ILE A 185 7.56 9.22 -3.92
CA ILE A 185 6.81 8.32 -4.80
C ILE A 185 7.46 8.07 -6.16
N GLY A 186 8.19 9.05 -6.71
CA GLY A 186 8.97 8.87 -7.94
C GLY A 186 10.12 7.89 -7.74
N HIS A 187 10.90 8.06 -6.66
CA HIS A 187 12.01 7.17 -6.34
C HIS A 187 11.50 5.76 -6.01
N LEU A 188 10.40 5.65 -5.25
CA LEU A 188 9.74 4.39 -4.95
C LEU A 188 9.31 3.65 -6.22
N ALA A 189 8.67 4.35 -7.17
CA ALA A 189 8.26 3.78 -8.45
C ALA A 189 9.46 3.23 -9.23
N PHE A 190 10.56 3.99 -9.29
CA PHE A 190 11.81 3.55 -9.91
C PHE A 190 12.35 2.24 -9.28
N GLU A 191 12.39 2.16 -7.95
CA GLU A 191 12.90 0.97 -7.25
C GLU A 191 12.01 -0.26 -7.47
N ILE A 192 10.69 -0.08 -7.54
CA ILE A 192 9.73 -1.15 -7.82
C ILE A 192 9.92 -1.70 -9.25
N GLU A 193 10.08 -0.81 -10.24
CA GLU A 193 10.26 -1.18 -11.65
C GLU A 193 11.62 -1.84 -11.89
N ARG A 194 12.69 -1.30 -11.29
CA ARG A 194 14.07 -1.79 -11.48
C ARG A 194 14.26 -3.21 -10.96
N HIS A 195 13.75 -3.48 -9.76
CA HIS A 195 14.07 -4.75 -9.09
C HIS A 195 13.12 -5.88 -9.46
N GLY A 196 11.89 -5.57 -9.87
CA GLY A 196 10.86 -6.57 -10.11
C GLY A 196 10.52 -7.34 -8.83
N GLN A 197 9.24 -7.48 -8.50
CA GLN A 197 8.86 -8.38 -7.40
C GLN A 197 8.94 -9.83 -7.91
N PRO A 198 9.63 -10.76 -7.22
CA PRO A 198 9.61 -12.17 -7.59
C PRO A 198 8.17 -12.68 -7.71
N GLY A 199 7.81 -13.30 -8.84
CA GLY A 199 6.47 -13.84 -9.07
C GLY A 199 5.41 -12.86 -9.58
N VAL A 200 5.77 -11.64 -9.97
CA VAL A 200 4.84 -10.65 -10.56
C VAL A 200 5.12 -10.46 -12.05
N VAL A 201 4.14 -10.78 -12.90
CA VAL A 201 4.16 -10.39 -14.32
C VAL A 201 3.66 -8.95 -14.44
N GLN A 202 4.57 -8.01 -14.67
CA GLN A 202 4.25 -6.60 -14.85
C GLN A 202 3.51 -6.39 -16.18
N PRO A 203 2.30 -5.80 -16.21
CA PRO A 203 1.67 -5.37 -17.45
C PRO A 203 2.44 -4.16 -18.03
N GLY A 204 3.09 -4.34 -19.18
CA GLY A 204 3.67 -3.24 -19.96
C GLY A 204 5.17 -3.01 -19.86
N VAL A 205 5.93 -3.86 -19.15
CA VAL A 205 7.39 -3.88 -19.28
C VAL A 205 7.74 -4.79 -20.46
N VAL A 206 8.23 -4.21 -21.56
CA VAL A 206 8.85 -4.98 -22.63
C VAL A 206 10.03 -5.72 -22.00
N ALA A 207 9.96 -7.05 -21.94
CA ALA A 207 11.06 -7.87 -21.45
C ALA A 207 12.34 -7.45 -22.21
N PRO A 208 13.49 -7.24 -21.53
CA PRO A 208 14.73 -7.03 -22.25
C PRO A 208 14.93 -8.22 -23.19
N ALA A 209 15.25 -7.94 -24.46
CA ALA A 209 15.42 -8.96 -25.47
C ALA A 209 16.33 -10.07 -24.93
N LEU A 210 15.81 -11.30 -24.94
CA LEU A 210 16.57 -12.49 -24.54
C LEU A 210 17.91 -12.47 -25.26
N SER A 211 19.00 -12.72 -24.52
CA SER A 211 20.32 -12.84 -25.12
C SER A 211 20.30 -13.92 -26.21
N PRO A 212 21.17 -13.85 -27.23
CA PRO A 212 21.22 -14.85 -28.31
C PRO A 212 21.34 -16.29 -27.78
N LEU A 213 22.00 -16.46 -26.64
CA LEU A 213 22.15 -17.75 -25.94
C LEU A 213 20.81 -18.30 -25.43
N SER A 214 19.94 -17.45 -24.87
CA SER A 214 18.63 -17.87 -24.38
C SER A 214 17.64 -18.20 -25.51
N GLN A 215 17.77 -17.55 -26.67
CA GLN A 215 16.96 -17.85 -27.86
C GLN A 215 17.28 -19.23 -28.45
N SER A 216 18.56 -19.63 -28.42
CA SER A 216 19.00 -20.94 -28.90
C SER A 216 18.49 -22.11 -28.05
N LEU A 217 18.31 -21.90 -26.74
CA LEU A 217 17.80 -22.93 -25.82
C LEU A 217 16.28 -23.10 -25.96
N ALA A 218 15.53 -22.02 -26.18
CA ALA A 218 14.09 -22.08 -26.39
C ALA A 218 13.70 -22.77 -27.71
N ALA A 219 14.52 -22.63 -28.76
CA ALA A 219 14.29 -23.30 -30.05
C ALA A 219 14.56 -24.82 -30.01
N ALA A 220 15.30 -25.32 -29.02
CA ALA A 220 15.66 -26.73 -28.90
C ALA A 220 14.62 -27.57 -28.12
N ALA A 221 13.64 -26.93 -27.46
CA ALA A 221 12.63 -27.62 -26.66
C ALA A 221 11.35 -27.92 -27.48
N GLY A 222 11.41 -28.98 -28.27
CA GLY A 222 10.36 -30.00 -28.46
C GLY A 222 8.91 -29.58 -28.76
N LYS A 223 8.51 -29.81 -30.01
CA LYS A 223 7.11 -29.87 -30.49
C LYS A 223 6.28 -30.89 -29.67
N PRO A 224 5.03 -30.57 -29.22
CA PRO A 224 4.18 -31.56 -28.57
C PRO A 224 3.70 -32.62 -29.59
N PRO A 225 3.47 -33.88 -29.17
CA PRO A 225 2.99 -34.93 -30.06
C PRO A 225 1.52 -34.72 -30.46
N PRO A 226 1.10 -35.18 -31.64
CA PRO A 226 -0.28 -35.04 -32.10
C PRO A 226 -1.19 -36.06 -31.41
N THR A 227 -2.26 -35.58 -30.77
CA THR A 227 -3.38 -36.41 -30.33
C THR A 227 -4.42 -36.50 -31.44
N THR A 228 -4.68 -37.72 -31.88
CA THR A 228 -5.72 -38.13 -32.82
C THR A 228 -7.06 -38.31 -32.12
N ASP A 229 -8.12 -37.67 -32.63
CA ASP A 229 -9.52 -38.10 -32.45
C ASP A 229 -9.84 -39.29 -33.38
N PRO A 230 -10.73 -40.21 -32.99
CA PRO A 230 -12.06 -40.21 -33.62
C PRO A 230 -13.27 -40.72 -32.79
N LEU A 231 -14.45 -40.15 -33.14
CA LEU A 231 -15.83 -40.72 -33.25
C LEU A 231 -16.59 -41.37 -32.05
N THR A 232 -17.70 -40.69 -31.70
CA THR A 232 -19.13 -41.15 -31.61
C THR A 232 -19.61 -42.08 -30.46
N PRO A 233 -20.80 -41.82 -29.83
CA PRO A 233 -21.24 -42.48 -28.60
C PRO A 233 -22.23 -43.66 -28.83
N PRO A 234 -22.56 -44.45 -27.78
CA PRO A 234 -23.82 -45.18 -27.78
C PRO A 234 -24.71 -44.94 -26.54
N MET A 235 -25.96 -44.61 -26.87
CA MET A 235 -27.27 -45.07 -26.36
C MET A 235 -27.48 -45.46 -24.88
N THR A 236 -28.52 -44.85 -24.33
CA THR A 236 -29.33 -45.26 -23.18
C THR A 236 -29.93 -46.67 -23.33
N PRO A 237 -30.36 -47.28 -22.20
CA PRO A 237 -31.75 -47.69 -22.15
C PRO A 237 -32.47 -47.26 -20.85
N THR A 238 -33.74 -46.93 -21.04
CA THR A 238 -34.79 -46.70 -20.06
C THR A 238 -35.28 -48.03 -19.49
N LEU A 239 -35.62 -48.10 -18.19
CA LEU A 239 -36.90 -48.64 -17.65
C LEU A 239 -36.94 -48.55 -16.10
N SER A 240 -38.03 -47.96 -15.62
CA SER A 240 -38.55 -47.86 -14.22
C SER A 240 -39.45 -49.10 -13.92
N PRO A 241 -40.32 -49.18 -12.88
CA PRO A 241 -40.42 -48.55 -11.54
C PRO A 241 -40.72 -49.58 -10.40
N ALA A 242 -40.74 -49.14 -9.12
CA ALA A 242 -41.65 -49.54 -8.02
C ALA A 242 -41.00 -49.21 -6.65
N ALA A 243 -41.66 -48.93 -5.53
CA ALA A 243 -42.99 -48.48 -5.11
C ALA A 243 -42.97 -48.49 -3.56
N ALA A 244 -43.97 -47.84 -2.93
CA ALA A 244 -44.33 -47.82 -1.49
C ALA A 244 -43.52 -46.83 -0.63
N ALA A 245 -44.04 -45.68 -0.18
CA ALA A 245 -45.29 -45.32 0.51
C ALA A 245 -45.27 -45.56 2.03
N VAL A 246 -46.13 -44.78 2.73
CA VAL A 246 -46.45 -44.67 4.17
C VAL A 246 -45.83 -43.41 4.79
N GLU A 247 -46.48 -42.24 4.79
CA GLU A 247 -47.68 -41.78 5.53
C GLU A 247 -47.57 -41.81 7.06
N GLY A 248 -48.00 -40.70 7.70
CA GLY A 248 -48.24 -40.60 9.14
C GLY A 248 -47.79 -39.25 9.74
N THR A 249 -48.45 -38.12 9.49
CA THR A 249 -49.65 -37.57 10.18
C THR A 249 -49.41 -36.86 11.52
N GLY A 250 -49.88 -35.60 11.59
CA GLY A 250 -50.41 -34.92 12.79
C GLY A 250 -49.38 -34.15 13.62
N THR A 251 -49.63 -32.97 14.19
CA THR A 251 -50.82 -32.11 14.42
C THR A 251 -50.26 -30.81 15.04
N ALA A 252 -50.67 -29.60 14.61
CA ALA A 252 -51.53 -28.64 15.35
C ALA A 252 -51.16 -28.42 16.85
N ASP A 253 -51.07 -27.24 17.47
CA ASP A 253 -51.32 -25.81 17.18
C ASP A 253 -50.75 -25.00 18.42
N PRO A 254 -51.15 -23.77 18.82
CA PRO A 254 -50.23 -22.68 19.15
C PRO A 254 -50.31 -22.22 20.64
N ALA A 255 -49.39 -21.36 21.10
CA ALA A 255 -49.66 -20.51 22.27
C ALA A 255 -48.64 -19.36 22.40
N GLN A 256 -49.10 -18.13 22.11
CA GLN A 256 -48.67 -16.94 22.86
C GLN A 256 -49.35 -16.93 24.23
N PRO A 257 -48.82 -16.14 25.18
CA PRO A 257 -49.61 -14.98 25.60
C PRO A 257 -48.81 -13.69 25.73
N GLN A 258 -49.51 -12.59 25.45
CA GLN A 258 -49.12 -11.19 25.70
C GLN A 258 -49.13 -10.87 27.19
N SER A 259 -48.39 -9.84 27.64
CA SER A 259 -48.97 -8.61 28.23
C SER A 259 -47.95 -7.66 28.90
N ARG A 260 -48.31 -6.35 28.87
CA ARG A 260 -47.87 -5.18 29.68
C ARG A 260 -46.49 -4.61 29.34
N GLY A 261 -46.26 -3.32 29.07
CA GLY A 261 -46.99 -2.05 29.23
C GLY A 261 -45.92 -0.94 29.48
N PRO A 262 -46.10 0.32 29.04
CA PRO A 262 -45.02 1.31 28.99
C PRO A 262 -44.86 2.08 30.31
N GLY A 263 -43.61 2.31 30.74
CA GLY A 263 -43.28 3.13 31.91
C GLY A 263 -42.42 4.32 31.55
N ASN A 264 -43.05 5.48 31.32
CA ASN A 264 -42.42 6.79 31.44
C ASN A 264 -42.12 7.08 32.91
N LEU A 265 -40.88 7.45 33.24
CA LEU A 265 -40.61 8.22 34.46
C LEU A 265 -39.73 9.43 34.14
N MET A 266 -40.40 10.57 34.18
CA MET A 266 -39.90 11.92 34.26
C MET A 266 -39.06 12.09 35.54
N GLY A 267 -37.89 12.69 35.45
CA GLY A 267 -37.05 13.03 36.62
C GLY A 267 -36.13 14.21 36.33
N ARG A 268 -36.71 15.41 36.24
CA ARG A 268 -36.01 16.70 36.32
C ARG A 268 -35.32 16.84 37.68
N LEU A 269 -34.08 17.34 37.68
CA LEU A 269 -33.40 18.20 38.68
C LEU A 269 -31.97 18.37 38.14
N GLY A 270 -31.31 19.52 38.05
CA GLY A 270 -31.55 20.90 38.45
C GLY A 270 -30.25 21.65 38.10
N ARG A 271 -30.37 22.92 37.69
CA ARG A 271 -29.25 23.84 37.42
C ARG A 271 -28.41 24.04 38.69
N HIS A 272 -27.09 24.26 38.57
CA HIS A 272 -26.42 25.51 38.98
C HIS A 272 -24.90 25.47 38.76
N LYS A 273 -24.44 26.25 37.76
CA LYS A 273 -23.46 27.35 37.87
C LYS A 273 -22.33 27.22 38.91
N LYS A 274 -21.08 27.10 38.45
CA LYS A 274 -20.03 28.12 38.63
C LYS A 274 -18.76 27.79 37.85
N GLU A 275 -18.31 28.78 37.10
CA GLU A 275 -16.97 28.95 36.58
C GLU A 275 -15.95 28.99 37.72
N ASP A 276 -14.74 28.48 37.49
CA ASP A 276 -13.54 29.02 38.12
C ASP A 276 -12.41 29.04 37.08
N PRO A 277 -11.80 30.19 36.78
CA PRO A 277 -10.71 30.31 35.83
C PRO A 277 -9.36 30.20 36.54
N ARG A 278 -8.43 29.45 35.92
CA ARG A 278 -6.99 29.37 36.24
C ARG A 278 -6.62 28.55 37.47
N LEU A 279 -6.23 27.30 37.23
CA LEU A 279 -5.05 26.62 37.78
C LEU A 279 -4.54 25.65 36.72
#